data_AF-A0A2N7UI63-F1
#
_entry.id   AF-A0A2N7UI63-F1
#
_cell.length_a   1.000
_cell.length_b   1.000
_cell.length_c   1.000
_cell.angle_alpha   90.00
_cell.angle_beta   90.00
_cell.angle_gamma   90.00
#
_symmetry.space_group_name_H-M   'P 1'
#
loop_
_entity.id
_entity.type
_entity.pdbx_description
1 polymer ?
#
loop_
_entity_poly.entity_id
_entity_poly.type
_entity_poly.pdbx_seq_one_letter_code
_entity_poly.pdbx_strand_id
1 'polypeptide(L)'
;MRMVNIAPMRRPSSKGFTLLEALIAVLVLSLGLLGVAAMQLKAMQSAHVSYQRSVATLAAQDAVERLWVALGESGGTCPAAGDLNGAGGLDSWSDVWGVYLNGLDDEPVVAVDCEYTVTVAWEDDRFGGENVSSLVYVVRLPGEVAP
;
A
#
# COMPACT_ATOMS: atom_id res chain seq x y z
N MET A 1 -17.85 -76.38 -38.95
CA MET A 1 -18.38 -75.23 -38.18
C MET A 1 -17.58 -75.14 -36.88
N ARG A 2 -16.60 -74.23 -36.79
CA ARG A 2 -15.70 -74.10 -35.62
C ARG A 2 -16.31 -73.08 -34.66
N MET A 3 -16.64 -73.49 -33.43
CA MET A 3 -17.08 -72.59 -32.37
C MET A 3 -15.88 -71.82 -31.82
N VAL A 4 -15.97 -70.49 -31.81
CA VAL A 4 -15.02 -69.60 -31.15
C VAL A 4 -15.40 -69.51 -29.67
N ASN A 5 -14.47 -69.85 -28.78
CA ASN A 5 -14.66 -69.76 -27.33
C ASN A 5 -14.23 -68.36 -26.85
N ILE A 6 -15.17 -67.55 -26.36
CA ILE A 6 -14.89 -66.21 -25.83
C ILE A 6 -14.63 -66.37 -24.33
N ALA A 7 -13.37 -66.22 -23.91
CA ALA A 7 -13.02 -66.25 -22.50
C ALA A 7 -13.65 -65.07 -21.75
N PRO A 8 -14.18 -65.27 -20.53
CA PRO A 8 -14.81 -64.20 -19.76
C PRO A 8 -13.74 -63.20 -19.28
N MET A 9 -13.93 -61.92 -19.59
CA MET A 9 -13.13 -60.83 -19.01
C MET A 9 -13.41 -60.76 -17.50
N ARG A 10 -12.42 -61.14 -16.68
CA ARG A 10 -12.44 -60.88 -15.24
C ARG A 10 -12.56 -59.36 -15.03
N ARG A 11 -13.71 -58.90 -14.53
CA ARG A 11 -13.83 -57.52 -14.04
C ARG A 11 -12.90 -57.37 -12.83
N PRO A 12 -11.99 -56.39 -12.80
CA PRO A 12 -11.19 -56.13 -11.61
C PRO A 12 -12.14 -55.82 -10.45
N SER A 13 -11.88 -56.43 -9.28
CA SER A 13 -12.60 -56.12 -8.05
C SER A 13 -12.24 -54.70 -7.64
N SER A 14 -13.21 -53.78 -7.74
CA SER A 14 -13.09 -52.41 -7.26
C SER A 14 -12.86 -52.44 -5.76
N LYS A 15 -11.65 -52.15 -5.31
CA LYS A 15 -11.35 -51.93 -3.88
C LYS A 15 -12.06 -50.64 -3.47
N GLY A 16 -13.11 -50.74 -2.66
CA GLY A 16 -13.84 -49.60 -2.13
C GLY A 16 -12.97 -48.76 -1.19
N PHE A 17 -13.23 -47.46 -1.18
CA PHE A 17 -12.62 -46.47 -0.28
C PHE A 17 -12.81 -46.92 1.17
N THR A 18 -11.74 -46.87 1.98
CA THR A 18 -11.88 -47.10 3.42
C THR A 18 -12.38 -45.82 4.10
N LEU A 19 -13.17 -45.92 5.17
CA LEU A 19 -13.64 -44.72 5.92
C LEU A 19 -12.46 -43.88 6.45
N LEU A 20 -11.34 -44.53 6.76
CA LEU A 20 -10.09 -43.91 7.16
C LEU A 20 -9.52 -43.02 6.04
N GLU A 21 -9.56 -43.47 4.80
CA GLU A 21 -9.03 -42.75 3.62
C GLU A 21 -9.82 -41.46 3.37
N ALA A 22 -11.14 -41.50 3.48
CA ALA A 22 -11.99 -40.30 3.38
C ALA A 22 -11.69 -39.30 4.51
N LEU A 23 -11.47 -39.79 5.74
CA LEU A 23 -11.18 -38.94 6.89
C LEU A 23 -9.81 -38.26 6.78
N ILE A 24 -8.80 -39.00 6.28
CA ILE A 24 -7.48 -38.44 5.97
C ILE A 24 -7.59 -37.41 4.84
N ALA A 25 -8.37 -37.68 3.79
CA ALA A 25 -8.55 -36.73 2.68
C ALA A 25 -9.17 -35.41 3.16
N VAL A 26 -10.22 -35.47 4.00
CA VAL A 26 -10.85 -34.27 4.59
C VAL A 26 -9.89 -33.54 5.54
N LEU A 27 -9.08 -34.27 6.31
CA LEU A 27 -8.05 -33.67 7.17
C LEU A 27 -6.99 -32.92 6.36
N VAL A 28 -6.45 -33.52 5.31
CA VAL A 28 -5.45 -32.87 4.45
C VAL A 28 -6.06 -31.67 3.72
N LEU A 29 -7.29 -31.80 3.24
CA LEU A 29 -8.01 -30.72 2.56
C LEU A 29 -8.30 -29.54 3.51
N SER A 30 -8.71 -29.79 4.75
CA SER A 30 -8.98 -28.73 5.71
C SER A 30 -7.70 -27.97 6.10
N LEU A 31 -6.57 -28.66 6.28
CA LEU A 31 -5.26 -28.03 6.49
C LEU A 31 -4.84 -27.19 5.29
N GLY A 32 -5.07 -27.68 4.06
CA GLY A 32 -4.81 -26.93 2.84
C GLY A 32 -5.61 -25.63 2.76
N LEU A 33 -6.92 -25.69 3.05
CA LEU A 33 -7.80 -24.51 3.04
C LEU A 33 -7.43 -23.49 4.13
N LEU A 34 -7.05 -23.93 5.32
CA LEU A 34 -6.54 -23.06 6.38
C LEU A 34 -5.25 -22.34 5.94
N GLY A 35 -4.35 -23.03 5.24
CA GLY A 35 -3.16 -22.42 4.65
C GLY A 35 -3.49 -21.32 3.63
N VAL A 36 -4.47 -21.56 2.75
CA VAL A 36 -4.95 -20.55 1.78
C VAL A 36 -5.57 -19.35 2.49
N ALA A 37 -6.41 -19.57 3.51
CA ALA A 37 -7.02 -18.48 4.27
C ALA A 37 -5.95 -17.60 4.95
N ALA A 38 -4.92 -18.20 5.55
CA ALA A 38 -3.81 -17.47 6.15
C ALA A 38 -3.03 -16.62 5.12
N MET A 39 -2.82 -17.16 3.91
CA MET A 39 -2.19 -16.40 2.82
C MET A 39 -3.06 -15.24 2.35
N GLN A 40 -4.38 -15.42 2.26
CA GLN A 40 -5.31 -14.34 1.90
C GLN A 40 -5.29 -13.20 2.92
N LEU A 41 -5.27 -13.51 4.22
CA LEU A 41 -5.16 -12.50 5.27
C LEU A 41 -3.87 -11.69 5.14
N LYS A 42 -2.73 -12.36 4.91
CA LYS A 42 -1.45 -11.67 4.67
C LYS A 42 -1.46 -10.81 3.41
N ALA A 43 -2.09 -11.28 2.34
CA ALA A 43 -2.23 -10.51 1.10
C ALA A 43 -3.04 -9.23 1.33
N MET A 44 -4.14 -9.29 2.09
CA MET A 44 -4.93 -8.11 2.45
C MET A 44 -4.14 -7.13 3.31
N GLN A 45 -3.38 -7.62 4.29
CA GLN A 45 -2.50 -6.79 5.11
C GLN A 45 -1.47 -6.04 4.24
N SER A 46 -0.80 -6.76 3.32
CA SER A 46 0.19 -6.17 2.42
C SER A 46 -0.43 -5.15 1.45
N ALA A 47 -1.63 -5.41 0.94
CA ALA A 47 -2.35 -4.49 0.08
C ALA A 47 -2.69 -3.19 0.83
N HIS A 48 -3.07 -3.30 2.11
CA HIS A 48 -3.40 -2.15 2.93
C HIS A 48 -2.18 -1.24 3.20
N VAL A 49 -1.03 -1.82 3.56
CA VAL A 49 0.22 -1.05 3.74
C VAL A 49 0.63 -0.35 2.44
N SER A 50 0.49 -1.04 1.31
CA SER A 50 0.79 -0.47 -0.01
C SER A 50 -0.15 0.69 -0.35
N TYR A 51 -1.43 0.59 0.02
CA TYR A 51 -2.41 1.64 -0.16
C TYR A 51 -2.05 2.89 0.65
N GLN A 52 -1.78 2.76 1.95
CA GLN A 52 -1.39 3.91 2.79
C GLN A 52 -0.13 4.60 2.26
N ARG A 53 0.89 3.83 1.86
CA ARG A 53 2.09 4.39 1.25
C ARG A 53 1.82 5.11 -0.07
N SER A 54 0.87 4.63 -0.86
CA SER A 54 0.44 5.29 -2.09
C SER A 54 -0.23 6.64 -1.77
N VAL A 55 -1.11 6.69 -0.77
CA VAL A 55 -1.72 7.94 -0.29
C VAL A 55 -0.66 8.93 0.20
N ALA A 56 0.30 8.48 1.00
CA ALA A 56 1.40 9.34 1.47
C ALA A 56 2.26 9.88 0.32
N THR A 57 2.49 9.06 -0.71
CA THR A 57 3.22 9.49 -1.91
C THR A 57 2.43 10.56 -2.67
N LEU A 58 1.11 10.39 -2.83
CA LEU A 58 0.25 11.39 -3.45
C LEU A 58 0.26 12.70 -2.67
N ALA A 59 0.20 12.64 -1.34
CA ALA A 59 0.29 13.83 -0.48
C ALA A 59 1.62 14.58 -0.68
N ALA A 60 2.74 13.86 -0.73
CA ALA A 60 4.05 14.45 -0.98
C ALA A 60 4.15 15.11 -2.38
N GLN A 61 3.59 14.46 -3.42
CA GLN A 61 3.54 15.04 -4.76
C GLN A 61 2.68 16.29 -4.81
N ASP A 62 1.50 16.29 -4.17
CA ASP A 62 0.63 17.47 -4.07
C ASP A 62 1.33 18.65 -3.37
N ALA A 63 2.11 18.40 -2.31
CA ALA A 63 2.93 19.43 -1.68
C ALA A 63 3.93 20.04 -2.68
N VAL A 64 4.62 19.21 -3.45
CA VAL A 64 5.59 19.67 -4.46
C VAL A 64 4.90 20.45 -5.58
N GLU A 65 3.75 20.01 -6.05
CA GLU A 65 2.97 20.73 -7.06
C GLU A 65 2.55 22.12 -6.56
N ARG A 66 2.12 22.24 -5.30
CA ARG A 66 1.82 23.53 -4.66
C ARG A 66 3.06 24.41 -4.53
N LEU A 67 4.24 23.85 -4.22
CA LEU A 67 5.51 24.60 -4.23
C LEU A 67 5.81 25.19 -5.61
N TRP A 68 5.57 24.42 -6.68
CA TRP A 68 5.73 24.91 -8.05
C TRP A 68 4.76 26.03 -8.40
N VAL A 69 3.51 25.94 -7.94
CA VAL A 69 2.52 27.01 -8.11
C VAL A 69 2.97 28.27 -7.36
N ALA A 70 3.35 28.14 -6.08
CA ALA A 70 3.81 29.25 -5.27
C ALA A 70 5.06 29.93 -5.86
N LEU A 71 5.99 29.14 -6.45
CA LEU A 71 7.14 29.67 -7.18
C LEU A 71 6.73 30.50 -8.42
N GLY A 72 5.69 30.07 -9.12
CA GLY A 72 5.13 30.82 -10.24
C GLY A 72 4.49 32.13 -9.81
N GLU A 73 3.77 32.13 -8.69
CA GLU A 73 3.10 33.30 -8.11
C GLU A 73 4.11 34.33 -7.55
N SER A 74 5.23 33.86 -7.01
CA SER A 74 6.32 34.70 -6.48
C SER A 74 7.28 35.24 -7.55
N GLY A 75 7.02 34.95 -8.83
CA GLY A 75 7.84 35.41 -9.95
C GLY A 75 9.24 34.78 -10.00
N GLY A 76 9.40 33.56 -9.49
CA GLY A 76 10.67 32.82 -9.50
C GLY A 76 11.50 32.94 -8.21
N THR A 77 10.98 33.63 -7.18
CA THR A 77 11.59 33.64 -5.84
C THR A 77 11.15 32.40 -5.07
N CYS A 78 12.05 31.69 -4.41
CA CYS A 78 11.69 30.49 -3.69
C CYS A 78 10.69 30.77 -2.56
N PRO A 79 9.52 30.10 -2.56
CA PRO A 79 8.50 30.30 -1.53
C PRO A 79 8.96 29.79 -0.16
N ALA A 80 8.44 30.36 0.92
CA ALA A 80 8.58 29.77 2.24
C ALA A 80 7.75 28.48 2.34
N ALA A 81 8.08 27.58 3.28
CA ALA A 81 7.30 26.36 3.49
C ALA A 81 5.82 26.64 3.81
N GLY A 82 5.53 27.76 4.48
CA GLY A 82 4.15 28.17 4.78
C GLY A 82 3.33 28.61 3.57
N ASP A 83 3.96 29.06 2.48
CA ASP A 83 3.27 29.53 1.27
C ASP A 83 2.58 28.40 0.50
N LEU A 84 2.90 27.15 0.85
CA LEU A 84 2.16 25.96 0.42
C LEU A 84 0.68 26.02 0.77
N ASN A 85 0.36 26.62 1.91
CA ASN A 85 -0.99 26.72 2.43
C ASN A 85 -1.67 27.91 1.75
N GLY A 86 -2.47 27.63 0.73
CA GLY A 86 -3.11 28.67 -0.08
C GLY A 86 -2.58 28.80 -1.50
N ALA A 87 -1.48 28.12 -1.86
CA ALA A 87 -0.92 28.14 -3.20
C ALA A 87 -1.99 27.79 -4.25
N GLY A 88 -2.13 28.62 -5.29
CA GLY A 88 -3.16 28.43 -6.32
C GLY A 88 -4.60 28.62 -5.85
N GLY A 89 -4.81 29.22 -4.67
CA GLY A 89 -6.14 29.42 -4.08
C GLY A 89 -6.76 28.16 -3.49
N LEU A 90 -5.96 27.14 -3.19
CA LEU A 90 -6.40 25.89 -2.57
C LEU A 90 -6.43 25.98 -1.04
N ASP A 91 -7.21 25.12 -0.39
CA ASP A 91 -7.18 24.97 1.08
C ASP A 91 -5.79 24.54 1.57
N SER A 92 -5.50 24.75 2.85
CA SER A 92 -4.23 24.34 3.47
C SER A 92 -3.91 22.87 3.17
N TRP A 93 -2.66 22.59 2.78
CA TRP A 93 -2.25 21.22 2.44
C TRP A 93 -2.45 20.29 3.65
N SER A 94 -2.15 20.78 4.86
CA SER A 94 -2.35 20.03 6.10
C SER A 94 -3.81 19.70 6.37
N ASP A 95 -4.73 20.61 6.05
CA ASP A 95 -6.17 20.42 6.30
C ASP A 95 -6.76 19.40 5.32
N VAL A 96 -6.31 19.44 4.07
CA VAL A 96 -6.71 18.49 3.03
C VAL A 96 -6.23 17.07 3.36
N TRP A 97 -4.96 16.93 3.73
CA TRP A 97 -4.35 15.61 3.93
C TRP A 97 -4.47 15.07 5.35
N GLY A 98 -4.68 15.93 6.35
CA GLY A 98 -4.87 15.57 7.76
C GLY A 98 -6.05 14.61 8.01
N VAL A 99 -7.05 14.61 7.13
CA VAL A 99 -8.19 13.68 7.20
C VAL A 99 -7.81 12.27 6.74
N TYR A 100 -6.80 12.14 5.88
CA TYR A 100 -6.39 10.87 5.28
C TYR A 100 -5.17 10.26 5.97
N LEU A 101 -4.32 11.11 6.55
CA LEU A 101 -3.06 10.75 7.17
C LEU A 101 -3.10 11.17 8.64
N ASN A 102 -3.60 10.27 9.48
CA ASN A 102 -3.55 10.44 10.92
C ASN A 102 -2.08 10.43 11.36
N GLY A 103 -1.66 11.41 12.16
CA GLY A 103 -0.27 11.52 12.61
C GLY A 103 0.66 12.29 11.68
N LEU A 104 0.11 13.14 10.81
CA LEU A 104 0.89 14.19 10.15
C LEU A 104 1.48 15.14 11.20
N ASP A 105 2.76 15.46 11.06
CA ASP A 105 3.45 16.42 11.91
C ASP A 105 2.92 17.85 11.68
N ASP A 106 3.01 18.72 12.71
CA ASP A 106 2.59 20.12 12.63
C ASP A 106 3.42 20.95 11.64
N GLU A 107 4.67 20.55 11.37
CA GLU A 107 5.56 21.15 10.36
C GLU A 107 6.06 20.09 9.37
N PRO A 108 5.20 19.65 8.43
CA PRO A 108 5.52 18.56 7.53
C PRO A 108 6.48 18.98 6.40
N VAL A 109 6.74 20.28 6.22
CA VAL A 109 7.63 20.79 5.18
C VAL A 109 8.66 21.75 5.75
N VAL A 110 9.94 21.46 5.50
CA VAL A 110 11.07 22.30 5.87
C VAL A 110 11.75 22.82 4.62
N ALA A 111 11.97 24.13 4.54
CA ALA A 111 12.62 24.79 3.40
C ALA A 111 14.00 25.36 3.79
N VAL A 112 15.04 25.02 3.03
CA VAL A 112 16.41 25.53 3.17
C VAL A 112 16.99 25.77 1.78
N ASP A 113 17.41 26.99 1.45
CA ASP A 113 18.09 27.31 0.18
C ASP A 113 17.39 26.75 -1.09
N CYS A 114 16.07 26.97 -1.19
CA CYS A 114 15.21 26.45 -2.27
C CYS A 114 15.12 24.91 -2.34
N GLU A 115 15.57 24.21 -1.30
CA GLU A 115 15.41 22.79 -1.11
C GLU A 115 14.34 22.54 -0.04
N TYR A 116 13.36 21.72 -0.37
CA TYR A 116 12.20 21.44 0.46
C TYR A 116 12.20 19.97 0.83
N THR A 117 12.16 19.70 2.12
CA THR A 117 12.02 18.36 2.69
C THR A 117 10.58 18.21 3.16
N VAL A 118 9.78 17.44 2.42
CA VAL A 118 8.41 17.08 2.76
C VAL A 118 8.43 15.75 3.51
N THR A 119 8.02 15.77 4.77
CA THR A 119 7.90 14.60 5.64
C THR A 119 6.42 14.26 5.81
N VAL A 120 6.03 13.13 5.24
CA VAL A 120 4.67 12.59 5.35
C VAL A 120 4.70 11.42 6.31
N ALA A 121 4.28 11.65 7.55
CA ALA A 121 4.10 10.61 8.55
C ALA A 121 2.63 10.17 8.62
N TRP A 122 2.43 8.88 8.86
CA TRP A 122 1.12 8.36 9.24
C TRP A 122 1.25 7.28 10.32
N GLU A 123 0.24 7.22 11.18
CA GLU A 123 0.12 6.23 12.24
C GLU A 123 -0.62 4.99 11.72
N ASP A 124 -0.17 3.81 12.15
CA ASP A 124 -0.88 2.55 11.93
C ASP A 124 -1.10 1.83 13.26
N ASP A 125 -2.19 2.18 13.94
CA ASP A 125 -2.59 1.66 15.26
C ASP A 125 -2.72 0.12 15.31
N ARG A 126 -2.79 -0.54 14.15
CA ARG A 126 -2.97 -2.00 14.07
C ARG A 126 -1.65 -2.77 14.22
N PHE A 127 -0.50 -2.10 14.09
CA PHE A 127 0.82 -2.68 14.29
C PHE A 127 1.48 -2.01 15.49
N GLY A 128 1.36 -2.64 16.67
CA GLY A 128 1.72 -2.02 17.95
C GLY A 128 3.09 -1.34 17.99
N GLY A 129 3.07 -0.03 18.26
CA GLY A 129 4.06 0.71 19.03
C GLY A 129 5.38 1.11 18.35
N GLU A 130 5.83 0.43 17.31
CA GLU A 130 7.12 0.75 16.69
C GLU A 130 7.11 0.52 15.19
N ASN A 131 6.90 1.61 14.44
CA ASN A 131 7.53 1.98 13.17
C ASN A 131 6.70 3.12 12.57
N VAL A 132 7.12 4.35 12.87
CA VAL A 132 6.60 5.57 12.25
C VAL A 132 6.66 5.36 10.75
N SER A 133 5.50 5.17 10.12
CA SER A 133 5.43 4.98 8.69
C SER A 133 5.60 6.38 8.08
N SER A 134 6.85 6.77 7.87
CA SER A 134 7.22 8.07 7.33
C SER A 134 7.77 7.94 5.92
N LEU A 135 7.41 8.90 5.08
CA LEU A 135 7.95 9.09 3.75
C LEU A 135 8.59 10.47 3.70
N VAL A 136 9.88 10.52 3.41
CA VAL A 136 10.61 11.78 3.21
C VAL A 136 10.80 11.99 1.71
N TYR A 137 10.34 13.13 1.22
CA TYR A 137 10.48 13.55 -0.17
C TYR A 137 11.24 14.87 -0.22
N VAL A 138 12.39 14.87 -0.90
CA VAL A 138 13.22 16.07 -1.05
C VAL A 138 13.11 16.59 -2.47
N VAL A 139 12.77 17.86 -2.62
CA VAL A 139 12.71 18.55 -3.92
C VAL A 139 13.50 19.84 -3.87
N ARG A 140 14.21 20.15 -4.95
CA ARG A 140 14.88 21.43 -5.13
C ARG A 140 14.20 22.21 -6.25
N LEU A 141 13.77 23.43 -5.97
CA LEU A 141 13.18 24.32 -6.96
C LEU A 141 14.27 25.16 -7.66
N PRO A 142 14.09 25.53 -8.94
CA PRO A 142 15.06 26.31 -9.71
C PRO A 142 15.00 27.83 -9.45
N GLY A 143 14.36 28.26 -8.35
CA GLY A 143 14.19 29.67 -8.03
C GLY A 143 15.42 30.31 -7.39
N GLU A 144 15.32 31.63 -7.16
CA GLU A 144 16.32 32.39 -6.42
C GLU A 144 15.89 32.54 -4.96
N VAL A 145 16.84 32.48 -4.03
CA VAL A 145 16.56 32.72 -2.61
C VAL A 145 16.19 34.19 -2.43
N ALA A 146 15.11 34.47 -1.69
CA ALA A 146 14.71 35.84 -1.37
C ALA A 146 15.87 36.60 -0.70
N PRO A 147 16.09 37.88 -1.04
CA PRO A 147 17.17 38.70 -0.47
C PRO A 147 17.00 39.01 1.02
#